data_AF-A0A1Y3N2U5-F1
#
_entry.id   AF-A0A1Y3N2U5-F1
#
_cell.length_a   1.000
_cell.length_b   1.000
_cell.length_c   1.000
_cell.angle_alpha   90.00
_cell.angle_beta   90.00
_cell.angle_gamma   90.00
#
_symmetry.space_group_name_H-M   'P 1'
#
loop_
_entity.id
_entity.type
_entity.pdbx_description
1 polymer ?
#
loop_
_entity_poly.entity_id
_entity_poly.type
_entity_poly.pdbx_seq_one_letter_code
_entity_poly.pdbx_strand_id
1 'polypeptide(L)'
;MDIKIKECDISNDSIYIYQNKEHPVLKSCYVPQCNPSCNTGICKNDNVCDCTKTPFTGLNCNEHYKLYRNEFILWIYFDDVHCDVQYTRNEEYYHDCVYPNTKIFSFVFNTSVLAVGVVYAYSIRYVNDNFKEPLAIPVYVYTLLSLFSEITEHIYDLPLFFKDSVNVLAIAISSFVEERKNGVTTAFSKPIGTTLNKQIVNKKVLRYNNDENNGFQLGSQLGSRGGSQEITKSKNDNYISPQKLS
;
A
#
# COMPACT_ATOMS: atom_id res chain seq x y z
N MET A 1 -59.64 -32.22 3.70
CA MET A 1 -59.67 -31.15 4.72
C MET A 1 -58.70 -30.09 4.27
N ASP A 2 -59.17 -28.88 3.97
CA ASP A 2 -58.31 -27.81 3.48
C ASP A 2 -57.89 -26.93 4.66
N ILE A 3 -56.59 -26.96 4.99
CA ILE A 3 -56.01 -26.14 6.06
C ILE A 3 -55.56 -24.81 5.43
N LYS A 4 -56.13 -23.69 5.90
CA LYS A 4 -55.70 -22.33 5.52
C LYS A 4 -54.83 -21.74 6.63
N ILE A 5 -53.54 -21.60 6.37
CA ILE A 5 -52.60 -20.92 7.26
C ILE A 5 -52.75 -19.41 7.04
N LYS A 6 -52.90 -18.64 8.12
CA LYS A 6 -52.92 -17.18 8.04
C LYS A 6 -51.53 -16.65 7.75
N GLU A 7 -51.45 -15.66 6.85
CA GLU A 7 -50.21 -14.93 6.60
C GLU A 7 -49.80 -14.13 7.84
N CYS A 8 -48.49 -13.90 8.00
CA CYS A 8 -47.98 -13.11 9.12
C CYS A 8 -48.40 -11.65 8.96
N ASP A 9 -48.69 -10.96 10.07
CA ASP A 9 -48.89 -9.51 10.07
C ASP A 9 -47.54 -8.81 9.79
N ILE A 10 -47.27 -8.53 8.51
CA ILE A 10 -46.10 -7.77 8.04
C ILE A 10 -46.34 -6.28 8.35
N SER A 11 -46.42 -5.94 9.63
CA SER A 11 -46.19 -4.56 10.04
C SER A 11 -44.70 -4.24 9.86
N ASN A 12 -44.35 -3.00 9.53
CA ASN A 12 -42.97 -2.59 9.21
C ASN A 12 -41.94 -2.89 10.31
N ASP A 13 -42.39 -3.23 11.53
CA ASP A 13 -41.56 -3.55 12.68
C ASP A 13 -41.53 -5.06 13.03
N SER A 14 -42.18 -5.92 12.24
CA SER A 14 -42.23 -7.36 12.51
C SER A 14 -40.96 -8.08 12.03
N ILE A 15 -40.37 -8.90 12.92
CA ILE A 15 -39.14 -9.70 12.66
C ILE A 15 -39.48 -11.03 11.94
N TYR A 16 -40.76 -11.29 11.69
CA TYR A 16 -41.21 -12.58 11.15
C TYR A 16 -41.05 -12.65 9.64
N ILE A 17 -40.57 -13.80 9.17
CA ILE A 17 -40.40 -14.11 7.75
C ILE A 17 -41.36 -15.22 7.37
N TYR A 18 -42.11 -15.02 6.28
CA TYR A 18 -43.04 -16.01 5.74
C TYR A 18 -42.40 -16.82 4.61
N GLN A 19 -41.80 -17.97 4.96
CA GLN A 19 -41.09 -18.84 4.00
C GLN A 19 -41.32 -20.33 4.31
N ASN A 20 -40.93 -21.19 3.35
CA ASN A 20 -40.96 -22.64 3.52
C ASN A 20 -39.75 -23.09 4.35
N LYS A 21 -39.92 -23.35 5.65
CA LYS A 21 -38.83 -23.79 6.53
C LYS A 21 -38.80 -25.30 6.75
N GLU A 22 -39.96 -25.89 7.05
CA GLU A 22 -40.07 -27.32 7.41
C GLU A 22 -40.42 -28.22 6.22
N HIS A 23 -41.21 -27.71 5.26
CA HIS A 23 -41.69 -28.49 4.12
C HIS A 23 -41.82 -27.60 2.87
N PRO A 24 -41.50 -28.10 1.65
CA PRO A 24 -41.55 -27.30 0.42
C PRO A 24 -42.94 -26.78 0.05
N VAL A 25 -44.00 -27.37 0.60
CA VAL A 25 -45.40 -27.02 0.32
C VAL A 25 -46.02 -26.12 1.40
N LEU A 26 -45.42 -26.07 2.59
CA LEU A 26 -45.99 -25.37 3.75
C LEU A 26 -45.13 -24.17 4.12
N LYS A 27 -45.70 -22.97 3.94
CA LYS A 27 -45.12 -21.72 4.43
C LYS A 27 -45.53 -21.50 5.88
N SER A 28 -44.57 -21.09 6.69
CA SER A 28 -44.81 -20.69 8.07
C SER A 28 -44.10 -19.38 8.39
N CYS A 29 -44.63 -18.67 9.36
CA CYS A 29 -43.99 -17.50 9.95
C CYS A 29 -42.94 -17.97 10.94
N TYR A 30 -41.68 -17.58 10.76
CA TYR A 30 -40.64 -17.85 11.76
C TYR A 30 -39.75 -16.64 11.97
N VAL A 31 -39.06 -16.65 13.11
CA VAL A 31 -38.01 -15.69 13.43
C VAL A 31 -36.68 -16.30 12.95
N PRO A 32 -35.91 -15.61 12.08
CA PRO A 32 -34.65 -16.15 11.58
C PRO A 32 -33.65 -16.35 12.71
N GLN A 33 -32.85 -17.40 12.61
CA GLN A 33 -31.79 -17.71 13.57
C GLN A 33 -30.44 -17.77 12.86
N CYS A 34 -29.49 -16.97 13.32
CA CYS A 34 -28.13 -16.96 12.81
C CYS A 34 -27.19 -17.59 13.85
N ASN A 35 -26.55 -18.70 13.48
CA ASN A 35 -25.54 -19.38 14.27
C ASN A 35 -24.31 -19.69 13.38
N PRO A 36 -23.23 -18.89 13.48
CA PRO A 36 -22.94 -17.89 14.51
C PRO A 36 -23.74 -16.59 14.38
N SER A 37 -23.77 -15.80 15.46
CA SER A 37 -24.48 -14.51 15.50
C SER A 37 -23.87 -13.49 14.52
N CYS A 38 -24.71 -12.63 13.93
CA CYS A 38 -24.33 -11.53 13.02
C CYS A 38 -23.60 -10.36 13.69
N ASN A 39 -23.13 -10.52 14.93
CA ASN A 39 -22.47 -9.48 15.73
C ASN A 39 -23.31 -8.18 15.83
N THR A 40 -22.93 -7.15 15.08
CA THR A 40 -23.60 -5.85 15.04
C THR A 40 -24.68 -5.75 13.95
N GLY A 41 -24.75 -6.73 13.04
CA GLY A 41 -25.68 -6.80 11.92
C GLY A 41 -27.04 -7.39 12.28
N ILE A 42 -27.96 -7.37 11.31
CA ILE A 42 -29.34 -7.89 11.46
C ILE A 42 -29.45 -9.25 10.78
N CYS A 43 -29.96 -10.27 11.46
CA CYS A 43 -30.22 -11.58 10.86
C CYS A 43 -31.46 -11.48 9.96
N LYS A 44 -31.26 -11.48 8.63
CA LYS A 44 -32.35 -11.37 7.63
C LYS A 44 -32.90 -12.72 7.18
N ASN A 45 -32.14 -13.80 7.34
CA ASN A 45 -32.60 -15.16 7.15
C ASN A 45 -31.76 -16.10 8.01
N ASP A 46 -32.11 -17.39 8.07
CA ASP A 46 -31.31 -18.38 8.78
C ASP A 46 -29.86 -18.38 8.25
N ASN A 47 -28.91 -17.99 9.11
CA ASN A 47 -27.48 -17.80 8.79
C ASN A 47 -27.17 -16.79 7.67
N VAL A 48 -28.06 -15.81 7.42
CA VAL A 48 -27.80 -14.71 6.46
C VAL A 48 -27.89 -13.37 7.19
N CYS A 49 -26.75 -12.70 7.29
CA CYS A 49 -26.61 -11.43 7.97
C CYS A 49 -26.70 -10.25 7.00
N ASP A 50 -27.39 -9.20 7.43
CA ASP A 50 -27.36 -7.88 6.80
C ASP A 50 -26.44 -6.94 7.58
N CYS A 51 -25.32 -6.59 6.96
CA CYS A 51 -24.32 -5.69 7.50
C CYS A 51 -24.46 -4.24 7.00
N THR A 52 -25.47 -3.91 6.18
CA THR A 52 -25.59 -2.59 5.53
C THR A 52 -25.66 -1.40 6.49
N LYS A 53 -26.11 -1.64 7.73
CA LYS A 53 -26.18 -0.62 8.79
C LYS A 53 -24.97 -0.63 9.73
N THR A 54 -23.94 -1.42 9.44
CA THR A 54 -22.76 -1.57 10.31
C THR A 54 -21.49 -1.16 9.57
N PRO A 55 -20.41 -0.80 10.29
CA PRO A 55 -19.11 -0.51 9.67
C PRO A 55 -18.32 -1.77 9.29
N PHE A 56 -18.95 -2.94 9.37
CA PHE A 56 -18.34 -4.24 9.11
C PHE A 56 -18.98 -4.90 7.88
N THR A 57 -18.25 -5.82 7.27
CA THR A 57 -18.63 -6.63 6.14
C THR A 57 -18.35 -8.11 6.45
N GLY A 58 -18.51 -8.98 5.45
CA GLY A 58 -18.32 -10.42 5.57
C GLY A 58 -19.60 -11.16 5.99
N LEU A 59 -19.53 -12.49 6.00
CA LEU A 59 -20.69 -13.37 6.25
C LEU A 59 -21.38 -13.10 7.59
N ASN A 60 -20.58 -12.76 8.62
CA ASN A 60 -21.05 -12.55 10.00
C ASN A 60 -20.90 -11.09 10.47
N CYS A 61 -20.70 -10.14 9.55
CA CYS A 61 -20.48 -8.72 9.87
C CYS A 61 -19.35 -8.48 10.90
N ASN A 62 -18.24 -9.20 10.77
CA ASN A 62 -17.07 -9.13 11.65
C ASN A 62 -15.79 -8.71 10.92
N GLU A 63 -15.83 -8.58 9.59
CA GLU A 63 -14.69 -8.16 8.80
C GLU A 63 -14.73 -6.65 8.62
N HIS A 64 -13.60 -5.96 8.73
CA HIS A 64 -13.56 -4.55 8.36
C HIS A 64 -13.54 -4.41 6.83
N TYR A 65 -14.18 -3.36 6.32
CA TYR A 65 -14.01 -2.98 4.91
C TYR A 65 -12.51 -2.80 4.63
N LYS A 66 -12.02 -3.47 3.59
CA LYS A 66 -10.67 -3.22 3.06
C LYS A 66 -10.67 -1.83 2.44
N LEU A 67 -10.23 -0.85 3.21
CA LEU A 67 -10.05 0.52 2.73
C LEU A 67 -8.91 0.52 1.70
N TYR A 68 -9.25 0.78 0.45
CA TYR A 68 -8.25 1.10 -0.56
C TYR A 68 -7.77 2.53 -0.27
N ARG A 69 -6.55 2.70 0.23
CA ARG A 69 -5.97 4.03 0.46
C ARG A 69 -5.87 4.73 -0.88
N ASN A 70 -6.68 5.77 -1.02
CA ASN A 70 -6.87 6.46 -2.27
C ASN A 70 -5.88 7.64 -2.35
N GLU A 71 -4.59 7.34 -2.48
CA GLU A 71 -3.59 8.37 -2.86
C GLU A 71 -3.75 8.80 -4.33
N PHE A 72 -4.68 8.16 -5.07
CA PHE A 72 -4.95 8.39 -6.48
C PHE A 72 -6.26 9.16 -6.77
N ILE A 73 -6.95 9.76 -5.78
CA ILE A 73 -8.25 10.44 -6.03
C ILE A 73 -8.15 11.49 -7.15
N LEU A 74 -7.06 12.25 -7.20
CA LEU A 74 -6.83 13.23 -8.25
C LEU A 74 -6.62 12.58 -9.62
N TRP A 75 -5.92 11.45 -9.69
CA TRP A 75 -5.71 10.72 -10.95
C TRP A 75 -7.00 10.04 -11.43
N ILE A 76 -7.78 9.43 -10.53
CA ILE A 76 -9.08 8.82 -10.86
C ILE A 76 -10.07 9.86 -11.41
N TYR A 77 -9.96 11.11 -10.94
CA TYR A 77 -10.85 12.18 -11.40
C TYR A 77 -10.51 12.70 -12.81
N PHE A 78 -9.23 12.68 -13.19
CA PHE A 78 -8.77 13.25 -14.46
C PHE A 78 -8.55 12.21 -15.57
N ASP A 79 -8.49 10.93 -15.25
CA ASP A 79 -7.97 9.92 -16.19
C ASP A 79 -8.70 8.58 -16.11
N ASP A 80 -9.29 8.15 -17.23
CA ASP A 80 -9.79 6.79 -17.44
C ASP A 80 -8.58 5.85 -17.62
N VAL A 81 -8.26 5.07 -16.57
CA VAL A 81 -7.27 3.98 -16.67
C VAL A 81 -7.95 2.79 -17.33
N HIS A 82 -7.50 2.42 -18.53
CA HIS A 82 -7.96 1.21 -19.21
C HIS A 82 -6.98 0.07 -18.94
N CYS A 83 -7.47 -1.00 -18.30
CA CYS A 83 -6.72 -2.23 -18.10
C CYS A 83 -7.23 -3.29 -19.06
N ASP A 84 -6.36 -3.72 -19.98
CA ASP A 84 -6.63 -4.78 -20.94
C ASP A 84 -5.94 -6.07 -20.47
N VAL A 85 -6.59 -7.21 -20.73
CA VAL A 85 -6.00 -8.52 -20.51
C VAL A 85 -5.08 -8.87 -21.68
N GLN A 86 -3.82 -9.13 -21.38
CA GLN A 86 -2.80 -9.55 -22.34
C GLN A 86 -2.33 -10.97 -22.03
N TYR A 87 -1.77 -11.65 -23.03
CA TYR A 87 -1.30 -13.03 -22.90
C TYR A 87 0.20 -13.13 -23.15
N THR A 88 0.91 -13.88 -22.30
CA THR A 88 2.31 -14.22 -22.52
C THR A 88 2.45 -15.30 -23.60
N ARG A 89 3.69 -15.58 -24.05
CA ARG A 89 3.97 -16.72 -24.95
C ARG A 89 3.56 -18.08 -24.37
N ASN A 90 3.37 -18.16 -23.05
CA ASN A 90 2.95 -19.37 -22.34
C ASN A 90 1.44 -19.42 -22.09
N GLU A 91 0.65 -18.55 -22.74
CA GLU A 91 -0.81 -18.40 -22.54
C GLU A 91 -1.23 -18.00 -21.12
N GLU A 92 -0.29 -17.49 -20.32
CA GLU A 92 -0.61 -16.92 -19.01
C GLU A 92 -1.19 -15.52 -19.22
N TYR A 93 -2.34 -15.24 -18.61
CA TYR A 93 -2.99 -13.93 -18.67
C TYR A 93 -2.37 -12.99 -17.65
N TYR A 94 -2.21 -11.72 -18.03
CA TYR A 94 -1.84 -10.64 -17.13
C TYR A 94 -2.65 -9.39 -17.45
N HIS A 95 -2.87 -8.55 -16.45
CA HIS A 95 -3.54 -7.27 -16.63
C HIS A 95 -2.49 -6.22 -16.95
N ASP A 96 -2.57 -5.66 -18.16
CA ASP A 96 -1.75 -4.51 -18.55
C ASP A 96 -2.62 -3.25 -18.52
N CYS A 97 -2.19 -2.25 -17.76
CA CYS A 97 -2.95 -1.02 -17.61
C CYS A 97 -2.27 0.09 -18.39
N VAL A 98 -2.97 0.61 -19.40
CA VAL A 98 -2.52 1.74 -20.19
C VAL A 98 -2.80 3.01 -19.41
N TYR A 99 -1.73 3.68 -18.99
CA TYR A 99 -1.82 4.96 -18.31
C TYR A 99 -1.88 6.10 -19.33
N PRO A 100 -2.70 7.14 -19.08
CA PRO A 100 -2.79 8.30 -19.95
C PRO A 100 -1.52 9.15 -19.95
N ASN A 101 -1.44 10.07 -20.92
CA ASN A 101 -0.29 10.96 -21.15
C ASN A 101 0.05 11.84 -19.95
N THR A 102 -0.88 12.04 -19.02
CA THR A 102 -0.66 12.74 -17.74
C THR A 102 0.42 12.08 -16.89
N LYS A 103 0.64 10.77 -17.02
CA LYS A 103 1.76 10.05 -16.37
C LYS A 103 3.12 10.63 -16.76
N ILE A 104 3.27 11.10 -18.01
CA ILE A 104 4.51 11.74 -18.48
C ILE A 104 4.76 13.05 -17.72
N PHE A 105 3.71 13.80 -17.40
CA PHE A 105 3.86 15.03 -16.61
C PHE A 105 4.35 14.74 -15.20
N SER A 106 3.78 13.73 -14.53
CA SER A 106 4.24 13.31 -13.19
C SER A 106 5.69 12.85 -13.21
N PHE A 107 6.09 12.13 -14.27
CA PHE A 107 7.47 11.73 -14.48
C PHE A 107 8.40 12.94 -14.61
N VAL A 108 8.10 13.86 -15.54
CA VAL A 108 8.90 15.08 -15.74
C VAL A 108 9.02 15.89 -14.46
N PHE A 109 7.94 16.02 -13.69
CA PHE A 109 7.94 16.71 -12.40
C PHE A 109 8.87 16.02 -11.39
N ASN A 110 8.73 14.70 -11.20
CA ASN A 110 9.58 13.93 -10.28
C ASN A 110 11.06 14.00 -10.67
N THR A 111 11.37 13.80 -11.95
CA THR A 111 12.73 13.92 -12.48
C THR A 111 13.28 15.33 -12.29
N SER A 112 12.46 16.38 -12.43
CA SER A 112 12.92 17.76 -12.19
C SER A 112 13.28 18.02 -10.72
N VAL A 113 12.50 17.46 -9.78
CA VAL A 113 12.78 17.55 -8.34
C VAL A 113 14.09 16.83 -8.00
N LEU A 114 14.29 15.64 -8.57
CA LEU A 114 15.56 14.91 -8.42
C LEU A 114 16.74 15.69 -8.99
N ALA A 115 16.61 16.27 -10.19
CA ALA A 115 17.65 17.08 -10.80
C ALA A 115 18.04 18.28 -9.93
N VAL A 116 17.05 19.00 -9.39
CA VAL A 116 17.29 20.10 -8.44
C VAL A 116 18.01 19.59 -7.19
N GLY A 117 17.62 18.43 -6.66
CA GLY A 117 18.30 17.77 -5.54
C GLY A 117 19.78 17.47 -5.82
N VAL A 118 20.11 17.00 -7.03
CA VAL A 118 21.50 16.79 -7.46
C VAL A 118 22.28 18.09 -7.53
N VAL A 119 21.68 19.16 -8.08
CA VAL A 119 22.32 20.48 -8.14
C VAL A 119 22.63 21.00 -6.73
N TYR A 120 21.71 20.85 -5.78
CA TYR A 120 21.95 21.22 -4.39
C TYR A 120 23.04 20.35 -3.73
N ALA A 121 22.98 19.03 -3.91
CA ALA A 121 24.01 18.12 -3.38
C ALA A 121 25.41 18.42 -3.95
N TYR A 122 25.48 18.82 -5.22
CA TYR A 122 26.71 19.27 -5.86
C TYR A 122 27.20 20.61 -5.32
N SER A 123 26.30 21.56 -5.09
CA SER A 123 26.65 22.88 -4.54
C SER A 123 27.25 22.78 -3.14
N ILE A 124 26.74 21.89 -2.29
CA ILE A 124 27.26 21.65 -0.94
C ILE A 124 28.66 21.03 -0.96
N ARG A 125 29.02 20.28 -2.01
CA ARG A 125 30.34 19.65 -2.12
C ARG A 125 31.48 20.67 -2.12
N TYR A 126 31.26 21.88 -2.65
CA TYR A 126 32.30 22.91 -2.67
C TYR A 126 32.47 23.59 -1.30
N VAL A 127 31.45 23.54 -0.45
CA VAL A 127 31.50 24.05 0.94
C VAL A 127 32.20 23.07 1.89
N ASN A 128 32.58 21.89 1.37
CA ASN A 128 33.03 20.73 2.15
C ASN A 128 34.43 20.83 2.75
N ASP A 129 35.18 21.92 2.52
CA ASP A 129 36.47 22.13 3.20
C ASP A 129 36.30 22.19 4.74
N ASN A 130 35.07 22.41 5.23
CA ASN A 130 34.75 22.45 6.66
C ASN A 130 34.08 21.17 7.22
N PHE A 131 33.69 20.20 6.40
CA PHE A 131 32.95 19.01 6.84
C PHE A 131 33.78 17.73 6.64
N LYS A 132 34.00 17.00 7.74
CA LYS A 132 34.82 15.78 7.77
C LYS A 132 34.12 14.55 7.19
N GLU A 133 32.81 14.63 6.94
CA GLU A 133 32.00 13.48 6.55
C GLU A 133 31.54 13.59 5.09
N PRO A 134 31.77 12.55 4.27
CA PRO A 134 31.30 12.54 2.89
C PRO A 134 29.79 12.22 2.83
N LEU A 135 28.94 13.16 3.27
CA LEU A 135 27.47 13.04 3.13
C LEU A 135 27.02 12.95 1.66
N ALA A 136 27.87 13.35 0.73
CA ALA A 136 27.52 13.43 -0.68
C ALA A 136 27.35 12.04 -1.34
N ILE A 137 28.11 11.02 -0.91
CA ILE A 137 28.14 9.71 -1.58
C ILE A 137 26.77 9.00 -1.55
N PRO A 138 26.08 8.85 -0.40
CA PRO A 138 24.75 8.24 -0.36
C PRO A 138 23.72 8.94 -1.24
N VAL A 139 23.77 10.27 -1.30
CA VAL A 139 22.82 11.09 -2.07
C VAL A 139 23.00 10.84 -3.57
N TYR A 140 24.24 10.76 -4.06
CA TYR A 140 24.50 10.46 -5.47
C TYR A 140 24.10 9.04 -5.85
N VAL A 141 24.41 8.05 -5.01
CA VAL A 141 24.05 6.65 -5.27
C VAL A 141 22.53 6.50 -5.34
N TYR A 142 21.81 7.07 -4.37
CA TYR A 142 20.35 7.03 -4.35
C TYR A 142 19.78 7.70 -5.60
N THR A 143 20.24 8.91 -5.93
CA THR A 143 19.71 9.65 -7.08
C THR A 143 19.98 8.94 -8.40
N LEU A 144 21.16 8.33 -8.56
CA LEU A 144 21.51 7.57 -9.76
C LEU A 144 20.66 6.31 -9.91
N LEU A 145 20.37 5.61 -8.81
CA LEU A 145 19.49 4.44 -8.82
C LEU A 145 18.04 4.83 -9.11
N SER A 146 17.53 5.89 -8.47
CA SER A 146 16.19 6.40 -8.74
C SER A 146 16.02 6.80 -10.20
N LEU A 147 16.99 7.52 -10.77
CA LEU A 147 17.00 7.91 -12.17
C LEU A 147 17.08 6.70 -13.11
N PHE A 148 17.87 5.68 -12.77
CA PHE A 148 17.95 4.46 -13.54
C PHE A 148 16.63 3.68 -13.53
N SER A 149 16.00 3.50 -12.36
CA SER A 149 14.68 2.86 -12.24
C SER A 149 13.62 3.62 -13.06
N GLU A 150 13.58 4.94 -12.95
CA GLU A 150 12.70 5.82 -13.72
C GLU A 150 12.87 5.63 -15.24
N ILE A 151 14.11 5.57 -15.74
CA ILE A 151 14.40 5.33 -17.16
C ILE A 151 13.90 3.95 -17.58
N THR A 152 14.12 2.90 -16.78
CA THR A 152 13.69 1.54 -17.13
C THR A 152 12.18 1.37 -17.15
N GLU A 153 11.44 2.15 -16.36
CA GLU A 153 9.98 2.17 -16.44
C GLU A 153 9.47 2.84 -17.72
N HIS A 154 10.19 3.84 -18.24
CA HIS A 154 9.76 4.61 -19.42
C HIS A 154 10.05 3.91 -20.75
N ILE A 155 11.00 2.96 -20.79
CA ILE A 155 11.27 2.17 -22.00
C ILE A 155 10.19 1.08 -22.13
N TYR A 156 9.32 1.22 -23.13
CA TYR A 156 8.19 0.32 -23.37
C TYR A 156 8.63 -1.10 -23.78
N ASP A 157 9.75 -1.23 -24.51
CA ASP A 157 10.19 -2.50 -25.10
C ASP A 157 11.05 -3.38 -24.17
N LEU A 158 11.16 -3.03 -22.89
CA LEU A 158 11.94 -3.83 -21.94
C LEU A 158 11.16 -5.07 -21.46
N PRO A 159 11.81 -6.25 -21.42
CA PRO A 159 11.18 -7.45 -20.88
C PRO A 159 10.86 -7.26 -19.39
N LEU A 160 9.70 -7.76 -18.96
CA LEU A 160 9.19 -7.61 -17.59
C LEU A 160 10.21 -8.04 -16.52
N PHE A 161 10.89 -9.17 -16.75
CA PHE A 161 11.93 -9.69 -15.85
C PHE A 161 13.05 -8.66 -15.57
N PHE A 162 13.43 -7.86 -16.57
CA PHE A 162 14.47 -6.87 -16.42
C PHE A 162 14.00 -5.70 -15.54
N LYS A 163 12.76 -5.23 -15.73
CA LYS A 163 12.15 -4.18 -14.90
C LYS A 163 12.10 -4.61 -13.44
N ASP A 164 11.64 -5.83 -13.18
CA ASP A 164 11.57 -6.38 -11.82
C ASP A 164 12.98 -6.51 -11.20
N SER A 165 13.95 -6.99 -11.97
CA SER A 165 15.34 -7.14 -11.51
C SER A 165 15.97 -5.81 -11.11
N VAL A 166 15.75 -4.75 -11.91
CA VAL A 166 16.26 -3.41 -11.63
C VAL A 166 15.64 -2.85 -10.36
N ASN A 167 14.32 -3.01 -10.19
CA ASN A 167 13.63 -2.51 -9.00
C ASN A 167 14.12 -3.21 -7.72
N VAL A 168 14.25 -4.54 -7.76
CA VAL A 168 14.81 -5.32 -6.64
C VAL A 168 16.24 -4.87 -6.32
N LEU A 169 17.07 -4.65 -7.34
CA LEU A 169 18.45 -4.19 -7.16
C LEU A 169 18.50 -2.78 -6.53
N ALA A 170 17.65 -1.86 -6.98
CA ALA A 170 17.56 -0.51 -6.43
C ALA A 170 17.17 -0.52 -4.95
N ILE A 171 16.21 -1.36 -4.55
CA ILE A 171 15.81 -1.54 -3.14
C ILE A 171 16.96 -2.15 -2.32
N ALA A 172 17.65 -3.15 -2.86
CA ALA A 172 18.76 -3.81 -2.17
C ALA A 172 19.94 -2.84 -1.92
N ILE A 173 20.33 -2.06 -2.92
CA ILE A 173 21.42 -1.08 -2.77
C ILE A 173 21.00 0.04 -1.82
N SER A 174 19.76 0.52 -1.88
CA SER A 174 19.25 1.55 -0.96
C SER A 174 19.34 1.08 0.49
N SER A 175 18.96 -0.17 0.76
CA SER A 175 19.07 -0.80 2.08
C SER A 175 20.53 -0.88 2.56
N PHE A 176 21.45 -1.27 1.68
CA PHE A 176 22.88 -1.35 2.01
C PHE A 176 23.51 0.02 2.30
N VAL A 177 23.10 1.06 1.57
CA VAL A 177 23.54 2.44 1.80
C VAL A 177 23.07 2.95 3.17
N GLU A 178 21.88 2.54 3.62
CA GLU A 178 21.32 2.92 4.92
C GLU A 178 22.00 2.18 6.08
N GLU A 179 22.30 0.89 5.92
CA GLU A 179 23.03 0.11 6.93
C GLU A 179 24.43 0.69 7.20
N ARG A 180 25.10 1.21 6.17
CA ARG A 180 26.38 1.91 6.31
C ARG A 180 26.29 3.19 7.12
N LYS A 181 25.16 3.92 7.10
CA LYS A 181 24.96 5.09 7.96
C LYS A 181 24.88 4.66 9.42
N ASN A 182 24.13 3.60 9.71
CA ASN A 182 23.87 3.15 11.08
C ASN A 182 25.09 2.48 11.72
N GLY A 183 25.87 1.71 10.95
CA GLY A 183 27.10 1.04 11.42
C GLY A 183 28.26 2.01 11.74
N VAL A 184 28.26 3.20 11.16
CA VAL A 184 29.27 4.24 11.49
C VAL A 184 28.95 4.89 12.85
N THR A 185 27.67 5.04 13.21
CA THR A 185 27.25 5.58 14.52
C THR A 185 27.63 4.69 15.70
N THR A 186 27.63 3.36 15.53
CA THR A 186 28.00 2.46 16.63
C THR A 186 29.53 2.39 16.85
N ALA A 187 30.34 2.64 15.81
CA ALA A 187 31.80 2.72 15.94
C ALA A 187 32.30 4.04 16.55
N PHE A 188 31.55 5.15 16.41
CA PHE A 188 31.91 6.46 16.98
C PHE A 188 31.32 6.72 18.37
N SER A 189 30.53 5.80 18.92
CA SER A 189 30.08 5.86 20.33
C SER A 189 31.07 5.25 21.32
N LYS A 190 32.33 4.99 20.93
CA LYS A 190 33.36 4.82 21.96
C LYS A 190 33.48 6.15 22.69
N PRO A 191 33.13 6.24 23.99
CA PRO A 191 33.37 7.45 24.75
C PRO A 191 34.87 7.70 24.63
N ILE A 192 35.24 8.88 24.10
CA ILE A 192 36.58 9.40 24.27
C ILE A 192 36.74 9.52 25.77
N GLY A 193 37.33 8.48 26.36
CA GLY A 193 37.72 8.44 27.75
C GLY A 193 38.54 9.67 28.00
N THR A 194 37.95 10.55 28.80
CA THR A 194 38.58 11.69 29.44
C THR A 194 39.81 11.23 30.20
N THR A 195 40.95 11.21 29.52
CA THR A 195 42.27 11.32 30.13
C THR A 195 42.83 12.69 29.77
N LEU A 196 42.07 13.75 30.07
CA LEU A 196 42.59 15.11 30.03
C LEU A 196 42.81 15.55 31.47
N ASN A 197 44.11 15.52 31.80
CA ASN A 197 44.78 16.07 32.96
C ASN A 197 43.94 16.97 33.85
N LYS A 198 43.74 16.47 35.06
CA LYS A 198 43.43 17.23 36.27
C LYS A 198 44.63 18.10 36.65
N GLN A 199 44.96 19.14 35.89
CA GLN A 199 45.78 20.24 36.38
C GLN A 199 45.38 21.57 35.75
N ILE A 200 44.77 22.41 36.60
CA ILE A 200 44.93 23.86 36.64
C ILE A 200 44.32 24.62 35.45
N VAL A 201 43.15 25.22 35.66
CA VAL A 201 42.96 26.69 35.65
C VAL A 201 41.47 26.96 35.91
N ASN A 202 41.19 27.57 37.06
CA ASN A 202 39.99 28.35 37.31
C ASN A 202 39.80 29.38 36.21
N LYS A 203 38.78 29.24 35.34
CA LYS A 203 38.27 30.40 34.61
C LYS A 203 36.79 30.25 34.27
N LYS A 204 36.00 30.98 35.07
CA LYS A 204 34.76 31.69 34.74
C LYS A 204 33.82 31.03 33.71
N VAL A 205 32.79 30.42 34.28
CA VAL A 205 31.36 30.71 34.02
C VAL A 205 31.13 31.86 33.04
N LEU A 206 30.73 31.51 31.81
CA LEU A 206 29.74 32.26 31.06
C LEU A 206 28.78 31.24 30.46
N ARG A 207 27.56 31.22 31.00
CA ARG A 207 26.40 30.53 30.42
C ARG A 207 26.05 31.24 29.12
N TYR A 208 25.98 30.50 28.02
CA TYR A 208 25.20 30.89 26.87
C TYR A 208 24.16 29.80 26.66
N ASN A 209 22.92 30.10 27.06
CA ASN A 209 21.75 29.35 26.63
C ASN A 209 21.50 29.76 25.19
N ASN A 210 21.42 28.78 24.28
CA ASN A 210 20.66 28.99 23.05
C ASN A 210 19.92 27.70 22.74
N ASP A 211 18.62 27.78 23.00
CA ASP A 211 17.60 26.92 22.43
C ASP A 211 17.58 27.11 20.91
N GLU A 212 17.53 26.01 20.16
CA GLU A 212 16.54 25.77 19.09
C GLU A 212 16.86 24.44 18.40
N ASN A 213 16.25 23.39 18.94
CA ASN A 213 16.10 22.10 18.26
C ASN A 213 14.96 22.23 17.24
N ASN A 214 15.30 22.41 15.96
CA ASN A 214 14.41 22.08 14.85
C ASN A 214 15.07 21.01 13.98
N GLY A 215 15.01 19.76 14.45
CA GLY A 215 15.34 18.58 13.67
C GLY A 215 14.22 18.28 12.68
N PHE A 216 14.36 18.77 11.46
CA PHE A 216 13.49 18.44 10.34
C PHE A 216 13.80 17.00 9.87
N GLN A 217 13.01 16.02 10.33
CA GLN A 217 13.02 14.67 9.78
C GLN A 217 12.26 14.64 8.47
N LEU A 218 12.98 14.67 7.35
CA LEU A 218 12.42 14.36 6.03
C LEU A 218 12.33 12.83 5.88
N GLY A 219 11.28 12.23 6.44
CA GLY A 219 10.94 10.84 6.20
C GLY A 219 10.33 10.68 4.80
N SER A 220 11.15 10.38 3.80
CA SER A 220 10.68 9.99 2.47
C SER A 220 10.14 8.56 2.51
N GLN A 221 8.86 8.40 2.87
CA GLN A 221 8.11 7.18 2.55
C GLN A 221 7.78 7.16 1.06
N LEU A 222 8.77 6.86 0.22
CA LEU A 222 8.52 6.45 -1.17
C LEU A 222 8.14 4.96 -1.15
N GLY A 223 6.85 4.73 -0.93
CA GLY A 223 6.23 3.41 -1.07
C GLY A 223 6.15 3.02 -2.54
N SER A 224 7.26 2.60 -3.14
CA SER A 224 7.26 1.94 -4.44
C SER A 224 6.76 0.50 -4.26
N ARG A 225 5.43 0.33 -4.28
CA ARG A 225 4.77 -0.97 -4.21
C ARG A 225 4.42 -1.43 -5.62
N GLY A 226 5.44 -1.92 -6.34
CA GLY A 226 5.24 -2.81 -7.48
C GLY A 226 4.67 -4.12 -6.96
N GLY A 227 3.35 -4.20 -6.84
CA GLY A 227 2.65 -5.43 -6.50
C GLY A 227 2.61 -6.34 -7.72
N SER A 228 3.67 -7.12 -7.96
CA SER A 228 3.55 -8.32 -8.77
C SER A 228 2.72 -9.31 -7.97
N GLN A 229 1.41 -9.37 -8.27
CA GLN A 229 0.53 -10.38 -7.70
C GLN A 229 0.89 -11.71 -8.35
N GLU A 230 1.64 -12.53 -7.63
CA GLU A 230 1.82 -13.94 -7.94
C GLU A 230 0.47 -14.65 -7.75
N ILE A 231 -0.26 -14.84 -8.85
CA ILE A 231 -1.53 -15.57 -8.86
C ILE A 231 -1.22 -17.03 -8.53
N THR A 232 -1.48 -17.43 -7.29
CA THR A 232 -1.52 -18.83 -6.91
C THR A 232 -2.65 -19.51 -7.71
N LYS A 233 -2.27 -20.55 -8.46
CA LYS A 233 -3.17 -21.36 -9.29
C LYS A 233 -4.34 -21.93 -8.45
N SER A 234 -5.46 -21.22 -8.43
CA SER A 234 -6.75 -21.79 -8.02
C SER A 234 -7.26 -22.64 -9.16
N LYS A 235 -7.06 -23.95 -9.02
CA LYS A 235 -7.52 -24.97 -9.97
C LYS A 235 -8.97 -25.29 -9.63
N ASN A 236 -9.92 -24.50 -10.11
CA ASN A 236 -11.32 -24.87 -10.20
C ASN A 236 -12.04 -23.83 -11.06
N ASP A 237 -12.43 -24.23 -12.27
CA ASP A 237 -13.68 -23.78 -12.89
C ASP A 237 -14.12 -24.77 -13.97
N ASN A 238 -15.23 -25.45 -13.69
CA ASN A 238 -16.06 -26.12 -14.68
C ASN A 238 -16.85 -25.03 -15.43
N TYR A 239 -16.37 -24.62 -16.61
CA TYR A 239 -17.18 -23.79 -17.51
C TYR A 239 -18.08 -24.67 -18.36
N ILE A 240 -19.39 -24.54 -18.12
CA ILE A 240 -20.46 -25.06 -18.97
C ILE A 240 -20.45 -24.27 -20.28
N SER A 241 -20.24 -24.98 -21.39
CA SER A 241 -20.24 -24.44 -22.74
C SER A 241 -21.67 -24.05 -23.19
N PRO A 242 -21.88 -22.94 -23.92
CA PRO A 242 -23.18 -22.59 -24.45
C PRO A 242 -23.53 -23.49 -25.65
N GLN A 243 -24.61 -24.27 -25.52
CA GLN A 243 -25.19 -25.00 -26.64
C GLN A 243 -25.78 -24.00 -27.65
N LYS A 244 -25.26 -24.03 -28.87
CA LYS A 244 -25.91 -23.44 -30.05
C LYS A 244 -27.21 -24.20 -30.31
N LEU A 245 -28.35 -23.52 -30.18
CA LEU A 245 -29.59 -23.97 -30.81
C LEU A 245 -29.46 -23.74 -32.32
N SER A 246 -29.63 -24.81 -33.08
CA SER A 246 -29.86 -24.86 -34.52
C SER A 246 -31.33 -25.15 -34.79
#